data_AF-A0A4Z1K8R0-F1
#
_entry.id   AF-A0A4Z1K8R0-F1
#
_cell.length_a   1.000
_cell.length_b   1.000
_cell.length_c   1.000
_cell.angle_alpha   90.00
_cell.angle_beta   90.00
_cell.angle_gamma   90.00
#
_symmetry.space_group_name_H-M   'P 1'
#
loop_
_entity.id
_entity.type
_entity.pdbx_description
1 polymer ?
#
loop_
_entity_poly.entity_id
_entity_poly.type
_entity_poly.pdbx_seq_one_letter_code
_entity_poly.pdbx_strand_id
1 'polypeptide(L)'
;MSSPVEFNYSLPIQRDDGHVYHMPNFTSELWLARARNSEVPDLIHDAVGYLTSEEDRSIQMNRIPPNQKVFVNENENASFTAQQVDSKTIQEELPSFVMEGILKLRKMFLRRGEGKDSEKCRFEEILRSDRGETSRTYTMGWSIPPNGDSGGVATTSKGHVKHCDELAEATQLIAKVSQAIIRYVTPAEELRVLELQSEIDVSYTAGDEENRNFSTIQVNYSNVDTVSLSVEMGKSGSLHIDAKDDPARMSVLLNLSNLVEGCWPGIFTIMSLRDYWVFAPCDALVFRARHPHLGIPPRMMGDSPRKPYVAPIPKLAWMDPDLYNYSRLVLVAYPQRNLMNRAPTLRSYKMPDHYQQDNPMAITFPHGEAFALAAWGTLRHQHEKIAMQDAWHLAHRHSSGSLAVLPSAKSISKREAWKDEDGNLVLPRVSRIQTVLDGNSAQSRDSTQAKAFARLREIAKASLSQDYFGQRSSHTEAKYVSVLGSSLIEPPKVAPGKKLTKAATHAIFGENPYLCSLCDKRVPNPLAMKTHFKTCHKNDSAEGFEAVMPTRDPNHLKYLQEAGASSLAESSKKAGKRRRMSDTTSDKPPAQKIKAEDPEEAIVISDDE
;
A
#
# COMPACT_ATOMS: atom_id res chain seq x y z
N MET A 1 -34.43 15.16 18.06
CA MET A 1 -33.06 14.80 17.63
C MET A 1 -33.02 14.97 16.11
N SER A 2 -31.89 15.38 15.54
CA SER A 2 -31.68 15.27 14.09
C SER A 2 -31.63 13.80 13.67
N SER A 3 -31.95 13.50 12.42
CA SER A 3 -31.69 12.18 11.84
C SER A 3 -30.19 11.86 11.88
N PRO A 4 -29.79 10.59 12.03
CA PRO A 4 -28.39 10.19 11.87
C PRO A 4 -27.82 10.67 10.53
N VAL A 5 -26.59 11.17 10.55
CA VAL A 5 -25.80 11.39 9.32
C VAL A 5 -25.59 10.04 8.64
N GLU A 6 -25.69 10.02 7.31
CA GLU A 6 -25.55 8.80 6.53
C GLU A 6 -24.10 8.63 6.03
N PHE A 7 -23.48 7.51 6.40
CA PHE A 7 -22.14 7.11 5.96
C PHE A 7 -22.19 5.95 4.95
N ASN A 8 -21.02 5.42 4.56
CA ASN A 8 -20.91 4.39 3.52
C ASN A 8 -21.29 2.97 3.98
N TYR A 9 -21.60 2.78 5.26
CA TYR A 9 -22.09 1.52 5.83
C TYR A 9 -23.16 1.86 6.87
N SER A 10 -23.92 0.84 7.28
CA SER A 10 -24.81 0.93 8.43
C SER A 10 -24.05 1.22 9.72
N LEU A 11 -24.78 1.61 10.77
CA LEU A 11 -24.33 1.39 12.13
C LEU A 11 -24.03 -0.12 12.34
N PRO A 12 -23.09 -0.48 13.22
CA PRO A 12 -22.73 -1.88 13.47
C PRO A 12 -23.91 -2.69 14.01
N ILE A 13 -24.07 -3.89 13.48
CA ILE A 13 -24.97 -4.92 14.00
C ILE A 13 -24.12 -5.86 14.86
N GLN A 14 -24.43 -5.95 16.15
CA GLN A 14 -23.85 -6.96 17.04
C GLN A 14 -24.73 -8.22 17.02
N ARG A 15 -24.12 -9.39 16.87
CA ARG A 15 -24.81 -10.69 16.83
C ARG A 15 -24.51 -11.53 18.08
N ASP A 16 -25.27 -12.61 18.25
CA ASP A 16 -25.15 -13.54 19.38
C ASP A 16 -23.79 -14.25 19.46
N ASP A 17 -23.02 -14.25 18.36
CA ASP A 17 -21.63 -14.70 18.26
C ASP A 17 -20.61 -13.74 18.92
N GLY A 18 -21.04 -12.55 19.35
CA GLY A 18 -20.17 -11.53 19.95
C GLY A 18 -19.26 -10.82 18.94
N HIS A 19 -19.57 -10.88 17.65
CA HIS A 19 -18.85 -10.19 16.58
C HIS A 19 -19.68 -9.05 15.98
N VAL A 20 -19.01 -8.21 15.19
CA VAL A 20 -19.52 -6.92 14.70
C VAL A 20 -19.67 -6.96 13.18
N TYR A 21 -20.83 -6.56 12.67
CA TYR A 21 -21.20 -6.67 11.26
C TYR A 21 -21.63 -5.32 10.68
N HIS A 22 -21.08 -4.95 9.52
CA HIS A 22 -21.40 -3.71 8.81
C HIS A 22 -22.01 -4.02 7.45
N MET A 23 -23.19 -3.47 7.17
CA MET A 23 -23.83 -3.60 5.87
C MET A 23 -23.45 -2.41 4.98
N PRO A 24 -22.95 -2.62 3.74
CA PRO A 24 -22.68 -1.54 2.80
C PRO A 24 -23.90 -0.66 2.53
N ASN A 25 -23.68 0.66 2.58
CA ASN A 25 -24.65 1.70 2.24
C ASN A 25 -24.01 2.68 1.24
N PHE A 26 -23.54 2.13 0.12
CA PHE A 26 -22.76 2.88 -0.87
C PHE A 26 -23.66 3.78 -1.73
N THR A 27 -23.31 5.05 -1.80
CA THR A 27 -23.93 6.01 -2.72
C THR A 27 -23.35 5.84 -4.15
N SER A 28 -24.16 6.12 -5.17
CA SER A 28 -23.68 6.27 -6.56
C SER A 28 -22.75 7.48 -6.74
N GLU A 29 -22.83 8.46 -5.84
CA GLU A 29 -22.07 9.71 -5.92
C GLU A 29 -20.66 9.54 -5.34
N LEU A 30 -19.70 9.22 -6.21
CA LEU A 30 -18.30 8.98 -5.82
C LEU A 30 -17.66 10.13 -5.03
N TRP A 31 -18.09 11.38 -5.22
CA TRP A 31 -17.62 12.52 -4.42
C TRP A 31 -18.14 12.48 -2.98
N LEU A 32 -19.39 12.03 -2.77
CA LEU A 32 -20.03 11.90 -1.47
C LEU A 32 -19.49 10.68 -0.72
N ALA A 33 -19.26 9.56 -1.42
CA ALA A 33 -18.57 8.40 -0.84
C ALA A 33 -17.18 8.78 -0.29
N ARG A 34 -16.43 9.61 -1.03
CA ARG A 34 -15.15 10.16 -0.58
C ARG A 34 -15.29 11.12 0.60
N ALA A 35 -16.28 12.01 0.57
CA ALA A 35 -16.54 12.93 1.69
C ALA A 35 -16.87 12.16 2.99
N ARG A 36 -17.77 11.16 2.91
CA ARG A 36 -18.11 10.23 4.00
C ARG A 36 -16.89 9.52 4.57
N ASN A 37 -15.98 9.08 3.72
CA ASN A 37 -14.71 8.45 4.12
C ASN A 37 -13.66 9.43 4.66
N SER A 38 -13.86 10.75 4.54
CA SER A 38 -12.88 11.79 4.92
C SER A 38 -13.26 12.61 6.14
N GLU A 39 -14.50 12.50 6.62
CA GLU A 39 -15.01 13.29 7.75
C GLU A 39 -14.62 12.68 9.09
N VAL A 40 -13.75 13.36 9.84
CA VAL A 40 -13.23 12.93 11.14
C VAL A 40 -13.80 13.86 12.22
N PRO A 41 -14.50 13.35 13.24
CA PRO A 41 -15.00 14.20 14.32
C PRO A 41 -13.86 14.82 15.15
N ASP A 42 -13.95 16.10 15.50
CA ASP A 42 -12.97 16.77 16.36
C ASP A 42 -12.79 16.01 17.69
N LEU A 43 -13.89 15.49 18.26
CA LEU A 43 -13.87 14.75 19.53
C LEU A 43 -13.03 13.46 19.50
N ILE A 44 -12.95 12.73 18.37
CA ILE A 44 -12.09 11.54 18.29
C ILE A 44 -10.61 11.92 18.10
N HIS A 45 -10.35 13.12 17.57
CA HIS A 45 -9.00 13.68 17.47
C HIS A 45 -8.51 14.28 18.79
N ASP A 46 -9.35 15.00 19.53
CA ASP A 46 -8.94 15.80 20.68
C ASP A 46 -9.05 15.04 22.02
N ALA A 47 -9.78 13.92 22.08
CA ALA A 47 -9.88 13.13 23.30
C ALA A 47 -8.57 12.42 23.67
N VAL A 48 -8.13 12.64 24.91
CA VAL A 48 -7.00 11.94 25.54
C VAL A 48 -7.55 11.11 26.71
N GLY A 49 -7.62 9.79 26.54
CA GLY A 49 -8.41 8.88 27.39
C GLY A 49 -9.68 8.37 26.69
N TYR A 50 -10.35 7.39 27.27
CA TYR A 50 -11.55 6.77 26.66
C TYR A 50 -12.71 7.78 26.51
N LEU A 51 -13.46 7.66 25.41
CA LEU A 51 -14.79 8.26 25.25
C LEU A 51 -15.86 7.46 26.01
N THR A 52 -16.93 8.12 26.45
CA THR A 52 -18.14 7.43 26.92
C THR A 52 -18.98 6.94 25.75
N SER A 53 -19.92 6.04 26.01
CA SER A 53 -20.84 5.53 24.98
C SER A 53 -21.79 6.62 24.45
N GLU A 54 -22.02 7.70 25.19
CA GLU A 54 -22.79 8.88 24.79
C GLU A 54 -22.00 9.71 23.78
N GLU A 55 -20.70 9.84 23.99
CA GLU A 55 -19.76 10.52 23.10
C GLU A 55 -19.59 9.74 21.80
N ASP A 56 -19.28 8.44 21.88
CA ASP A 56 -19.19 7.52 20.72
C ASP A 56 -20.46 7.62 19.84
N ARG A 57 -21.65 7.61 20.45
CA ARG A 57 -22.94 7.77 19.75
C ARG A 57 -23.15 9.17 19.17
N SER A 58 -22.65 10.24 19.80
CA SER A 58 -22.88 11.61 19.30
C SER A 58 -22.08 11.93 18.04
N ILE A 59 -20.91 11.29 17.88
CA ILE A 59 -20.04 11.44 16.70
C ILE A 59 -20.14 10.29 15.69
N GLN A 60 -20.99 9.30 15.97
CA GLN A 60 -21.10 8.04 15.22
C GLN A 60 -19.73 7.41 14.96
N MET A 61 -19.03 7.07 16.03
CA MET A 61 -17.82 6.25 16.00
C MET A 61 -18.01 5.05 16.91
N ASN A 62 -17.54 3.88 16.49
CA ASN A 62 -17.72 2.63 17.22
C ASN A 62 -16.38 2.25 17.87
N ARG A 63 -16.30 2.24 19.21
CA ARG A 63 -15.14 1.63 19.88
C ARG A 63 -15.27 0.12 19.84
N ILE A 64 -14.43 -0.53 19.05
CA ILE A 64 -14.40 -1.99 18.97
C ILE A 64 -13.50 -2.51 20.11
N PRO A 65 -14.00 -3.36 21.02
CA PRO A 65 -13.17 -4.02 22.03
C PRO A 65 -12.08 -4.91 21.39
N PRO A 66 -10.94 -5.11 22.08
CA PRO A 66 -9.99 -6.15 21.69
C PRO A 66 -10.65 -7.53 21.58
N ASN A 67 -10.07 -8.37 20.74
CA ASN A 67 -10.46 -9.75 20.48
C ASN A 67 -11.84 -9.96 19.83
N GLN A 68 -12.60 -8.89 19.52
CA GLN A 68 -13.78 -8.96 18.65
C GLN A 68 -13.41 -8.86 17.17
N LYS A 69 -14.10 -9.65 16.33
CA LYS A 69 -13.96 -9.65 14.88
C LYS A 69 -14.98 -8.72 14.24
N VAL A 70 -14.53 -7.95 13.25
CA VAL A 70 -15.35 -7.07 12.41
C VAL A 70 -15.50 -7.68 11.03
N PHE A 71 -16.73 -7.74 10.53
CA PHE A 71 -17.11 -8.25 9.22
C PHE A 71 -17.88 -7.21 8.41
N VAL A 72 -17.76 -7.27 7.08
CA VAL A 72 -18.60 -6.52 6.13
C VAL A 72 -19.48 -7.51 5.37
N ASN A 73 -20.77 -7.19 5.22
CA ASN A 73 -21.85 -8.10 4.82
C ASN A 73 -22.12 -9.24 5.82
N GLU A 74 -23.19 -9.98 5.58
CA GLU A 74 -23.62 -11.13 6.37
C GLU A 74 -23.57 -12.46 5.62
N ASN A 75 -23.73 -13.56 6.38
CA ASN A 75 -23.98 -14.91 5.88
C ASN A 75 -22.85 -15.36 4.93
N GLU A 76 -23.16 -16.03 3.81
CA GLU A 76 -22.15 -16.56 2.89
C GLU A 76 -21.29 -15.50 2.15
N ASN A 77 -21.58 -14.20 2.36
CA ASN A 77 -20.84 -13.09 1.77
C ASN A 77 -20.12 -12.23 2.81
N ALA A 78 -20.15 -12.63 4.08
CA ALA A 78 -19.43 -11.95 5.16
C ALA A 78 -17.92 -11.97 4.92
N SER A 79 -17.33 -10.78 4.80
CA SER A 79 -15.90 -10.57 4.62
C SER A 79 -15.27 -10.21 5.96
N PHE A 80 -14.43 -11.09 6.53
CA PHE A 80 -13.63 -10.72 7.70
C PHE A 80 -12.78 -9.48 7.37
N THR A 81 -12.80 -8.44 8.20
CA THR A 81 -12.24 -7.13 7.84
C THR A 81 -11.26 -6.58 8.86
N ALA A 82 -11.47 -6.80 10.17
CA ALA A 82 -10.51 -6.40 11.21
C ALA A 82 -10.66 -7.19 12.54
N GLN A 83 -9.56 -7.31 13.30
CA GLN A 83 -9.55 -7.68 14.72
C GLN A 83 -8.27 -7.12 15.38
N GLN A 84 -8.41 -6.40 16.50
CA GLN A 84 -7.31 -6.17 17.45
C GLN A 84 -7.13 -7.43 18.30
N VAL A 85 -5.88 -7.84 18.50
CA VAL A 85 -5.51 -8.83 19.52
C VAL A 85 -4.70 -8.09 20.58
N ASP A 86 -5.16 -8.13 21.84
CA ASP A 86 -4.45 -7.43 22.91
C ASP A 86 -3.23 -8.20 23.41
N SER A 87 -2.30 -7.47 24.03
CA SER A 87 -1.13 -8.03 24.70
C SER A 87 -1.44 -9.16 25.69
N LYS A 88 -2.68 -9.22 26.23
CA LYS A 88 -3.15 -10.32 27.07
C LYS A 88 -3.38 -11.60 26.28
N THR A 89 -4.26 -11.60 25.28
CA THR A 89 -4.53 -12.78 24.44
C THR A 89 -3.27 -13.23 23.70
N ILE A 90 -2.38 -12.30 23.30
CA ILE A 90 -1.06 -12.64 22.72
C ILE A 90 -0.14 -13.38 23.72
N GLN A 91 -0.26 -13.14 25.04
CA GLN A 91 0.48 -13.88 26.05
C GLN A 91 -0.22 -15.19 26.49
N GLU A 92 -1.55 -15.23 26.54
CA GLU A 92 -2.31 -16.35 27.13
C GLU A 92 -2.81 -17.40 26.13
N GLU A 93 -3.06 -17.03 24.86
CA GLU A 93 -3.68 -17.92 23.86
C GLU A 93 -2.78 -18.25 22.66
N LEU A 94 -1.84 -17.36 22.31
CA LEU A 94 -0.91 -17.57 21.21
C LEU A 94 0.35 -18.32 21.68
N PRO A 95 1.08 -19.02 20.77
CA PRO A 95 2.34 -19.67 21.13
C PRO A 95 3.35 -18.70 21.74
N SER A 96 4.10 -19.12 22.78
CA SER A 96 4.93 -18.21 23.58
C SER A 96 5.95 -17.39 22.77
N PHE A 97 6.49 -17.99 21.69
CA PHE A 97 7.41 -17.33 20.76
C PHE A 97 6.84 -16.03 20.15
N VAL A 98 5.52 -15.84 20.12
CA VAL A 98 4.87 -14.63 19.59
C VAL A 98 5.13 -13.45 20.53
N MET A 99 4.82 -13.60 21.82
CA MET A 99 5.10 -12.55 22.82
C MET A 99 6.60 -12.38 23.07
N GLU A 100 7.36 -13.49 23.14
CA GLU A 100 8.83 -13.44 23.24
C GLU A 100 9.45 -12.68 22.04
N GLY A 101 8.94 -12.94 20.83
CA GLY A 101 9.34 -12.27 19.60
C GLY A 101 9.01 -10.79 19.59
N ILE A 102 7.78 -10.40 19.99
CA ILE A 102 7.41 -8.99 20.19
C ILE A 102 8.37 -8.31 21.15
N LEU A 103 8.66 -8.89 22.32
CA LEU A 103 9.55 -8.30 23.31
C LEU A 103 11.01 -8.22 22.84
N LYS A 104 11.48 -9.19 22.05
CA LYS A 104 12.81 -9.13 21.40
C LYS A 104 12.85 -8.03 20.33
N LEU A 105 11.82 -7.90 19.49
CA LEU A 105 11.70 -6.82 18.51
C LEU A 105 11.67 -5.43 19.18
N ARG A 106 10.90 -5.24 20.25
CA ARG A 106 10.91 -3.99 21.04
C ARG A 106 12.31 -3.64 21.53
N LYS A 107 13.01 -4.60 22.14
CA LYS A 107 14.39 -4.42 22.63
C LYS A 107 15.39 -4.09 21.53
N MET A 108 15.20 -4.64 20.32
CA MET A 108 16.12 -4.43 19.20
C MET A 108 15.89 -3.06 18.53
N PHE A 109 14.64 -2.75 18.18
CA PHE A 109 14.32 -1.52 17.45
C PHE A 109 14.49 -0.26 18.31
N LEU A 110 14.03 -0.26 19.57
CA LEU A 110 14.04 0.92 20.45
C LEU A 110 15.35 1.14 21.21
N ARG A 111 16.35 0.25 21.06
CA ARG A 111 17.65 0.35 21.75
C ARG A 111 18.29 1.71 21.49
N ARG A 112 18.76 2.37 22.56
CA ARG A 112 19.56 3.60 22.43
C ARG A 112 20.86 3.34 21.65
N GLY A 113 21.29 4.34 20.88
CA GLY A 113 22.62 4.34 20.25
C GLY A 113 23.74 4.52 21.27
N GLU A 114 24.98 4.62 20.78
CA GLU A 114 26.18 4.76 21.60
C GLU A 114 26.89 6.09 21.31
N GLY A 115 27.58 6.64 22.32
CA GLY A 115 28.33 7.89 22.20
C GLY A 115 27.45 9.06 21.73
N LYS A 116 27.74 9.60 20.55
CA LYS A 116 27.06 10.78 19.98
C LYS A 116 25.58 10.53 19.59
N ASP A 117 25.16 9.27 19.51
CA ASP A 117 23.84 8.86 19.02
C ASP A 117 22.97 8.24 20.16
N SER A 118 23.29 8.52 21.43
CA SER A 118 22.59 8.00 22.62
C SER A 118 21.09 8.33 22.68
N GLU A 119 20.69 9.47 22.11
CA GLU A 119 19.30 9.96 22.07
C GLU A 119 18.54 9.50 20.81
N LYS A 120 19.02 8.44 20.14
CA LYS A 120 18.39 7.86 18.95
C LYS A 120 18.16 6.37 19.11
N CYS A 121 17.23 5.84 18.33
CA CYS A 121 17.07 4.40 18.13
C CYS A 121 18.19 3.87 17.23
N ARG A 122 19.05 2.98 17.76
CA ARG A 122 20.18 2.39 17.01
C ARG A 122 19.72 1.72 15.70
N PHE A 123 18.57 1.05 15.73
CA PHE A 123 18.01 0.37 14.56
C PHE A 123 17.38 1.35 13.55
N GLU A 124 16.85 2.49 14.01
CA GLU A 124 16.38 3.57 13.13
C GLU A 124 17.56 4.14 12.33
N GLU A 125 18.73 4.33 12.94
CA GLU A 125 19.96 4.77 12.24
C GLU A 125 20.55 3.71 11.27
N ILE A 126 20.18 2.43 11.39
CA ILE A 126 20.53 1.39 10.40
C ILE A 126 19.63 1.49 9.17
N LEU A 127 18.32 1.71 9.40
CA LEU A 127 17.31 1.82 8.35
C LEU A 127 17.38 3.16 7.60
N ARG A 128 17.70 4.26 8.29
CA ARG A 128 17.74 5.61 7.70
C ARG A 128 18.82 5.70 6.63
N SER A 129 18.45 6.06 5.40
CA SER A 129 19.41 6.11 4.29
C SER A 129 20.32 7.36 4.34
N ASP A 130 21.49 7.24 3.69
CA ASP A 130 22.50 8.32 3.53
C ASP A 130 21.94 9.65 2.96
N ARG A 131 20.70 9.65 2.44
CA ARG A 131 20.07 10.81 1.78
C ARG A 131 19.23 11.70 2.70
N GLY A 132 19.07 11.35 3.99
CA GLY A 132 18.34 12.18 4.94
C GLY A 132 16.84 12.24 4.64
N GLU A 133 16.17 11.10 4.76
CA GLU A 133 14.71 11.01 4.58
C GLU A 133 13.94 11.95 5.52
N THR A 134 13.01 12.71 4.95
CA THR A 134 12.12 13.64 5.67
C THR A 134 10.91 12.96 6.32
N SER A 135 10.80 11.63 6.20
CA SER A 135 9.77 10.80 6.82
C SER A 135 10.42 9.60 7.50
N ARG A 136 9.99 9.30 8.72
CA ARG A 136 10.49 8.21 9.59
C ARG A 136 9.78 6.90 9.31
N THR A 137 9.66 6.59 8.01
CA THR A 137 8.89 5.48 7.45
C THR A 137 9.78 4.66 6.54
N TYR A 138 10.28 3.53 7.05
CA TYR A 138 11.24 2.67 6.37
C TYR A 138 10.57 1.42 5.82
N THR A 139 11.17 0.75 4.82
CA THR A 139 10.61 -0.48 4.23
C THR A 139 11.63 -1.61 4.26
N MET A 140 11.19 -2.80 4.64
CA MET A 140 11.96 -4.04 4.72
C MET A 140 11.22 -5.17 3.97
N GLY A 141 11.91 -6.26 3.65
CA GLY A 141 11.36 -7.35 2.84
C GLY A 141 11.33 -6.99 1.35
N TRP A 142 10.25 -7.38 0.65
CA TRP A 142 10.13 -7.25 -0.81
C TRP A 142 9.40 -5.98 -1.21
N SER A 143 9.82 -5.34 -2.29
CA SER A 143 9.20 -4.12 -2.82
C SER A 143 9.18 -4.11 -4.36
N ILE A 144 8.42 -3.17 -4.92
CA ILE A 144 8.31 -2.93 -6.36
C ILE A 144 8.72 -1.47 -6.64
N PRO A 145 9.75 -1.23 -7.47
CA PRO A 145 10.17 0.13 -7.82
C PRO A 145 9.07 0.88 -8.59
N PRO A 146 9.13 2.23 -8.69
CA PRO A 146 8.07 3.04 -9.31
C PRO A 146 7.64 2.63 -10.72
N ASN A 147 8.52 1.94 -11.46
CA ASN A 147 8.28 1.44 -12.82
C ASN A 147 7.22 0.31 -12.87
N GLY A 148 7.00 -0.42 -11.78
CA GLY A 148 5.91 -1.39 -11.62
C GLY A 148 6.05 -2.74 -12.33
N ASP A 149 7.13 -2.97 -13.09
CA ASP A 149 7.36 -4.15 -13.94
C ASP A 149 8.29 -5.21 -13.31
N SER A 150 8.88 -4.89 -12.16
CA SER A 150 10.00 -5.60 -11.55
C SER A 150 9.81 -5.77 -10.04
N GLY A 151 10.55 -6.71 -9.43
CA GLY A 151 10.58 -6.94 -7.98
C GLY A 151 12.01 -6.86 -7.43
N GLY A 152 12.16 -6.35 -6.20
CA GLY A 152 13.45 -6.14 -5.53
C GLY A 152 13.33 -6.24 -4.01
N VAL A 153 14.45 -6.28 -3.29
CA VAL A 153 14.48 -5.99 -1.84
C VAL A 153 14.18 -4.50 -1.62
N ALA A 154 13.50 -4.19 -0.53
CA ALA A 154 13.29 -2.81 -0.09
C ALA A 154 14.60 -2.15 0.38
N THR A 155 14.95 -1.03 -0.26
CA THR A 155 15.99 -0.06 0.14
C THR A 155 17.42 -0.57 0.38
N THR A 156 18.31 -0.32 -0.59
CA THR A 156 19.76 -0.55 -0.51
C THR A 156 20.49 0.67 0.08
N SER A 157 20.71 0.72 1.40
CA SER A 157 21.63 1.68 2.03
C SER A 157 22.92 0.99 2.54
N LYS A 158 23.99 1.74 2.79
CA LYS A 158 25.22 1.20 3.38
C LYS A 158 24.99 0.60 4.77
N GLY A 159 24.06 1.18 5.55
CA GLY A 159 23.59 0.63 6.82
C GLY A 159 23.02 -0.77 6.64
N HIS A 160 22.15 -0.95 5.64
CA HIS A 160 21.54 -2.26 5.36
C HIS A 160 22.55 -3.34 4.95
N VAL A 161 23.57 -2.99 4.18
CA VAL A 161 24.64 -3.94 3.81
C VAL A 161 25.50 -4.32 5.02
N LYS A 162 25.91 -3.34 5.83
CA LYS A 162 26.76 -3.58 7.02
C LYS A 162 26.04 -4.36 8.12
N HIS A 163 24.71 -4.27 8.21
CA HIS A 163 23.89 -4.91 9.24
C HIS A 163 22.91 -5.93 8.65
N CYS A 164 23.31 -6.62 7.57
CA CYS A 164 22.43 -7.52 6.82
C CYS A 164 21.87 -8.67 7.68
N ASP A 165 22.71 -9.32 8.50
CA ASP A 165 22.29 -10.45 9.36
C ASP A 165 21.28 -9.99 10.43
N GLU A 166 21.50 -8.80 11.01
CA GLU A 166 20.61 -8.17 11.98
C GLU A 166 19.24 -7.81 11.36
N LEU A 167 19.25 -7.39 10.09
CA LEU A 167 18.04 -7.15 9.30
C LEU A 167 17.35 -8.45 8.86
N ALA A 168 18.10 -9.51 8.56
CA ALA A 168 17.56 -10.83 8.25
C ALA A 168 16.86 -11.44 9.47
N GLU A 169 17.50 -11.39 10.65
CA GLU A 169 16.90 -11.78 11.92
C GLU A 169 15.64 -10.96 12.21
N ALA A 170 15.69 -9.64 12.00
CA ALA A 170 14.52 -8.77 12.16
C ALA A 170 13.37 -9.16 11.23
N THR A 171 13.62 -9.27 9.92
CA THR A 171 12.62 -9.66 8.93
C THR A 171 12.04 -11.05 9.25
N GLN A 172 12.86 -12.03 9.64
CA GLN A 172 12.40 -13.36 10.04
C GLN A 172 11.51 -13.32 11.29
N LEU A 173 11.94 -12.62 12.34
CA LEU A 173 11.21 -12.59 13.60
C LEU A 173 9.88 -11.84 13.45
N ILE A 174 9.87 -10.73 12.70
CA ILE A 174 8.64 -10.03 12.31
C ILE A 174 7.73 -10.96 11.52
N ALA A 175 8.26 -11.74 10.56
CA ALA A 175 7.47 -12.64 9.75
C ALA A 175 6.80 -13.76 10.58
N LYS A 176 7.56 -14.44 11.46
CA LYS A 176 7.07 -15.48 12.37
C LYS A 176 5.94 -14.98 13.29
N VAL A 177 6.17 -13.84 13.95
CA VAL A 177 5.20 -13.20 14.85
C VAL A 177 3.94 -12.79 14.08
N SER A 178 4.11 -12.07 12.97
CA SER A 178 3.01 -11.51 12.17
C SER A 178 2.12 -12.61 11.58
N GLN A 179 2.72 -13.70 11.07
CA GLN A 179 1.93 -14.81 10.55
C GLN A 179 1.17 -15.56 11.65
N ALA A 180 1.77 -15.80 12.82
CA ALA A 180 1.07 -16.48 13.92
C ALA A 180 -0.21 -15.73 14.33
N ILE A 181 -0.13 -14.41 14.40
CA ILE A 181 -1.27 -13.53 14.70
C ILE A 181 -2.32 -13.55 13.58
N ILE A 182 -1.91 -13.45 12.31
CA ILE A 182 -2.84 -13.58 11.16
C ILE A 182 -3.55 -14.95 11.20
N ARG A 183 -2.83 -16.04 11.47
CA ARG A 183 -3.40 -17.40 11.52
C ARG A 183 -4.39 -17.62 12.68
N TYR A 184 -4.19 -16.95 13.82
CA TYR A 184 -5.13 -16.96 14.95
C TYR A 184 -6.42 -16.16 14.63
N VAL A 185 -6.26 -15.00 14.00
CA VAL A 185 -7.37 -14.08 13.69
C VAL A 185 -8.25 -14.56 12.54
N THR A 186 -7.65 -14.90 11.39
CA THR A 186 -8.38 -15.06 10.13
C THR A 186 -9.26 -16.32 10.13
N PRO A 187 -10.51 -16.28 9.62
CA PRO A 187 -11.35 -17.47 9.48
C PRO A 187 -10.62 -18.60 8.72
N ALA A 188 -10.65 -19.82 9.27
CA ALA A 188 -9.81 -20.93 8.81
C ALA A 188 -10.03 -21.30 7.32
N GLU A 189 -11.25 -21.15 6.80
CA GLU A 189 -11.55 -21.41 5.39
C GLU A 189 -10.92 -20.37 4.45
N GLU A 190 -11.02 -19.09 4.80
CA GLU A 190 -10.39 -17.97 4.07
C GLU A 190 -8.87 -18.09 4.13
N LEU A 191 -8.31 -18.29 5.33
CA LEU A 191 -6.88 -18.48 5.57
C LEU A 191 -6.32 -19.62 4.70
N ARG A 192 -6.98 -20.78 4.67
CA ARG A 192 -6.58 -21.93 3.84
C ARG A 192 -6.52 -21.58 2.36
N VAL A 193 -7.51 -20.86 1.83
CA VAL A 193 -7.57 -20.45 0.42
C VAL A 193 -6.44 -19.46 0.09
N LEU A 194 -6.17 -18.49 0.97
CA LEU A 194 -5.12 -17.49 0.80
C LEU A 194 -3.70 -18.06 0.91
N GLU A 195 -3.48 -18.96 1.87
CA GLU A 195 -2.17 -19.58 2.08
C GLU A 195 -1.84 -20.60 0.98
N LEU A 196 -2.80 -21.42 0.55
CA LEU A 196 -2.62 -22.33 -0.59
C LEU A 196 -2.35 -21.53 -1.89
N GLN A 197 -3.09 -20.45 -2.13
CA GLN A 197 -2.84 -19.62 -3.32
C GLN A 197 -1.44 -18.99 -3.29
N SER A 198 -0.93 -18.63 -2.10
CA SER A 198 0.41 -18.05 -1.94
C SER A 198 1.54 -19.00 -2.38
N GLU A 199 1.32 -20.30 -2.22
CA GLU A 199 2.25 -21.31 -2.74
C GLU A 199 2.08 -21.51 -4.25
N ILE A 200 0.84 -21.58 -4.76
CA ILE A 200 0.55 -21.72 -6.21
C ILE A 200 1.08 -20.54 -7.04
N ASP A 201 0.88 -19.31 -6.57
CA ASP A 201 1.35 -18.07 -7.21
C ASP A 201 2.85 -17.80 -6.95
N VAL A 202 3.51 -18.62 -6.12
CA VAL A 202 4.88 -18.46 -5.62
C VAL A 202 5.17 -17.03 -5.15
N SER A 203 4.34 -16.54 -4.22
CA SER A 203 4.42 -15.18 -3.69
C SER A 203 5.81 -14.85 -3.15
N TYR A 204 6.31 -13.63 -3.42
CA TYR A 204 7.51 -13.10 -2.77
C TYR A 204 7.15 -12.68 -1.33
N THR A 205 7.30 -13.60 -0.40
CA THR A 205 7.00 -13.43 1.03
C THR A 205 8.24 -13.05 1.82
N ALA A 206 8.07 -12.22 2.86
CA ALA A 206 9.20 -11.76 3.68
C ALA A 206 9.59 -12.75 4.79
N GLY A 207 10.88 -12.85 5.08
CA GLY A 207 11.44 -13.22 6.39
C GLY A 207 11.46 -14.68 6.81
N ASP A 208 10.39 -15.44 6.61
CA ASP A 208 10.30 -16.80 7.14
C ASP A 208 9.70 -17.77 6.12
N GLU A 209 10.23 -18.98 6.04
CA GLU A 209 9.78 -19.98 5.06
C GLU A 209 8.29 -20.35 5.20
N GLU A 210 7.69 -20.23 6.39
CA GLU A 210 6.27 -20.48 6.57
C GLU A 210 5.38 -19.33 6.12
N ASN A 211 5.93 -18.12 5.94
CA ASN A 211 5.13 -16.96 5.55
C ASN A 211 4.45 -17.20 4.20
N ARG A 212 3.12 -17.09 4.21
CA ARG A 212 2.23 -17.23 3.06
C ARG A 212 1.28 -16.03 2.92
N ASN A 213 1.45 -14.98 3.72
CA ASN A 213 0.43 -13.94 3.90
C ASN A 213 0.83 -12.57 3.35
N PHE A 214 2.08 -12.13 3.56
CA PHE A 214 2.54 -10.77 3.21
C PHE A 214 3.95 -10.74 2.61
N SER A 215 4.21 -9.73 1.78
CA SER A 215 5.45 -9.54 1.04
C SER A 215 6.41 -8.55 1.68
N THR A 216 5.90 -7.60 2.44
CA THR A 216 6.61 -6.36 2.74
C THR A 216 6.37 -5.94 4.18
N ILE A 217 7.34 -5.26 4.77
CA ILE A 217 7.26 -4.71 6.13
C ILE A 217 7.52 -3.20 6.05
N GLN A 218 6.67 -2.38 6.67
CA GLN A 218 6.93 -0.96 6.91
C GLN A 218 7.26 -0.75 8.39
N VAL A 219 8.26 0.07 8.68
CA VAL A 219 8.69 0.43 10.03
C VAL A 219 8.37 1.91 10.25
N ASN A 220 7.41 2.18 11.14
CA ASN A 220 6.93 3.53 11.40
C ASN A 220 7.41 4.02 12.77
N TYR A 221 8.32 4.98 12.80
CA TYR A 221 8.67 5.70 14.03
C TYR A 221 7.95 7.05 14.08
N SER A 222 7.58 7.49 15.29
CA SER A 222 7.31 8.90 15.58
C SER A 222 7.66 9.23 17.02
N ASN A 223 7.74 10.53 17.32
CA ASN A 223 7.80 11.03 18.70
C ASN A 223 6.47 10.75 19.44
N VAL A 224 6.52 10.73 20.77
CA VAL A 224 5.41 10.32 21.67
C VAL A 224 4.39 11.45 21.91
N ASP A 225 4.76 12.67 21.53
CA ASP A 225 4.04 13.93 21.71
C ASP A 225 3.73 14.63 20.37
N THR A 226 3.95 13.95 19.24
CA THR A 226 3.80 14.54 17.91
C THR A 226 2.36 14.97 17.63
N VAL A 227 2.18 16.19 17.09
CA VAL A 227 0.86 16.80 16.85
C VAL A 227 0.06 16.03 15.80
N SER A 228 0.73 15.40 14.82
CA SER A 228 0.11 14.50 13.86
C SER A 228 1.16 13.54 13.29
N LEU A 229 0.77 12.28 13.09
CA LEU A 229 1.61 11.29 12.40
C LEU A 229 1.99 11.74 10.99
N SER A 230 1.18 12.59 10.33
CA SER A 230 1.50 13.12 8.99
C SER A 230 2.72 14.05 8.96
N VAL A 231 3.15 14.59 10.11
CA VAL A 231 4.37 15.40 10.22
C VAL A 231 5.62 14.50 10.18
N GLU A 232 5.59 13.38 10.91
CA GLU A 232 6.75 12.48 11.07
C GLU A 232 6.81 11.41 9.97
N MET A 233 5.65 10.97 9.47
CA MET A 233 5.52 9.87 8.50
C MET A 233 5.07 10.35 7.11
N GLY A 234 4.71 11.62 6.94
CA GLY A 234 4.17 12.14 5.69
C GLY A 234 2.86 11.45 5.32
N LYS A 235 2.79 10.89 4.09
CA LYS A 235 1.56 10.30 3.54
C LYS A 235 1.08 9.08 4.33
N SER A 236 1.98 8.25 4.83
CA SER A 236 1.65 7.08 5.66
C SER A 236 1.12 7.44 7.06
N GLY A 237 1.23 8.71 7.47
CA GLY A 237 0.60 9.26 8.68
C GLY A 237 -0.66 10.08 8.42
N SER A 238 -1.08 10.22 7.16
CA SER A 238 -2.32 10.91 6.77
C SER A 238 -3.49 9.92 6.63
N LEU A 239 -4.70 10.39 6.30
CA LEU A 239 -5.81 9.51 5.94
C LEU A 239 -5.55 8.87 4.57
N HIS A 240 -5.45 7.54 4.53
CA HIS A 240 -5.07 6.82 3.32
C HIS A 240 -5.78 5.46 3.14
N ILE A 241 -5.48 4.84 2.00
CA ILE A 241 -5.80 3.47 1.59
C ILE A 241 -4.52 2.87 1.03
N ASP A 242 -4.17 1.64 1.43
CA ASP A 242 -3.06 0.90 0.82
C ASP A 242 -3.49 0.29 -0.51
N ALA A 243 -3.63 1.16 -1.51
CA ALA A 243 -4.24 0.81 -2.80
C ALA A 243 -3.41 -0.16 -3.65
N LYS A 244 -2.16 -0.44 -3.24
CA LYS A 244 -1.26 -1.44 -3.84
C LYS A 244 -1.46 -2.85 -3.28
N ASP A 245 -2.17 -3.01 -2.17
CA ASP A 245 -2.33 -4.29 -1.49
C ASP A 245 -3.38 -5.16 -2.19
N ASP A 246 -3.34 -6.47 -1.92
CA ASP A 246 -4.40 -7.37 -2.36
C ASP A 246 -5.62 -7.25 -1.43
N PRO A 247 -6.83 -6.97 -1.94
CA PRO A 247 -8.01 -6.80 -1.10
C PRO A 247 -8.42 -8.07 -0.34
N ALA A 248 -8.12 -9.26 -0.85
CA ALA A 248 -8.44 -10.51 -0.16
C ALA A 248 -7.46 -10.86 0.96
N ARG A 249 -6.28 -10.24 1.01
CA ARG A 249 -5.26 -10.50 2.03
C ARG A 249 -5.33 -9.47 3.17
N MET A 250 -4.72 -9.83 4.30
CA MET A 250 -4.70 -9.03 5.53
C MET A 250 -3.32 -8.41 5.72
N SER A 251 -3.30 -7.16 6.17
CA SER A 251 -2.11 -6.51 6.74
C SER A 251 -2.19 -6.63 8.27
N VAL A 252 -1.05 -6.66 8.95
CA VAL A 252 -0.99 -6.67 10.41
C VAL A 252 -0.08 -5.57 10.96
N LEU A 253 -0.62 -4.78 11.87
CA LEU A 253 0.12 -3.82 12.69
C LEU A 253 0.60 -4.53 13.96
N LEU A 254 1.86 -4.35 14.34
CA LEU A 254 2.39 -4.70 15.65
C LEU A 254 2.82 -3.42 16.37
N ASN A 255 2.23 -3.11 17.52
CA ASN A 255 2.64 -1.95 18.30
C ASN A 255 3.81 -2.32 19.22
N LEU A 256 4.98 -1.78 18.91
CA LEU A 256 6.22 -2.02 19.65
C LEU A 256 6.60 -0.84 20.57
N SER A 257 5.83 0.25 20.54
CA SER A 257 6.14 1.54 21.19
C SER A 257 6.62 1.41 22.64
N ASN A 258 7.53 2.30 23.05
CA ASN A 258 7.80 2.57 24.46
C ASN A 258 7.28 3.98 24.75
N LEU A 259 6.28 4.08 25.62
CA LEU A 259 5.56 5.31 25.93
C LEU A 259 5.87 5.74 27.37
N VAL A 260 5.83 7.04 27.61
CA VAL A 260 6.01 7.63 28.94
C VAL A 260 4.87 7.17 29.87
N GLU A 261 5.14 7.00 31.16
CA GLU A 261 4.08 6.74 32.15
C GLU A 261 3.03 7.87 32.13
N GLY A 262 1.74 7.52 32.25
CA GLY A 262 0.64 8.48 32.10
C GLY A 262 0.34 8.92 30.66
N CYS A 263 0.93 8.28 29.65
CA CYS A 263 0.60 8.50 28.23
C CYS A 263 -0.63 7.68 27.79
N TRP A 264 -1.57 8.33 27.10
CA TRP A 264 -2.60 7.66 26.30
C TRP A 264 -1.96 7.11 25.02
N PRO A 265 -2.15 5.83 24.67
CA PRO A 265 -1.44 5.20 23.55
C PRO A 265 -1.84 5.69 22.15
N GLY A 266 -2.89 6.51 22.05
CA GLY A 266 -3.51 6.88 20.78
C GLY A 266 -4.49 5.82 20.28
N ILE A 267 -4.97 6.00 19.06
CA ILE A 267 -5.95 5.09 18.44
C ILE A 267 -5.62 4.79 16.98
N PHE A 268 -6.15 3.69 16.47
CA PHE A 268 -6.24 3.41 15.04
C PHE A 268 -7.72 3.40 14.63
N THR A 269 -8.05 3.96 13.46
CA THR A 269 -9.43 4.01 12.96
C THR A 269 -9.54 3.47 11.55
N ILE A 270 -10.63 2.74 11.27
CA ILE A 270 -11.06 2.42 9.90
C ILE A 270 -12.21 3.37 9.58
N MET A 271 -11.86 4.59 9.14
CA MET A 271 -12.76 5.71 8.92
C MET A 271 -13.97 5.36 8.03
N SER A 272 -13.84 4.42 7.10
CA SER A 272 -14.98 4.00 6.27
C SER A 272 -16.06 3.27 7.05
N LEU A 273 -15.68 2.43 8.02
CA LEU A 273 -16.61 1.67 8.87
C LEU A 273 -17.09 2.46 10.08
N ARG A 274 -16.42 3.59 10.39
CA ARG A 274 -16.53 4.39 11.63
C ARG A 274 -15.96 3.71 12.89
N ASP A 275 -15.13 2.69 12.71
CA ASP A 275 -14.58 1.90 13.82
C ASP A 275 -13.26 2.47 14.33
N TYR A 276 -13.02 2.33 15.63
CA TYR A 276 -11.72 2.60 16.25
C TYR A 276 -11.31 1.64 17.35
N TRP A 277 -10.00 1.49 17.50
CA TRP A 277 -9.32 0.68 18.49
C TRP A 277 -8.32 1.52 19.28
N VAL A 278 -8.26 1.31 20.60
CA VAL A 278 -7.21 1.89 21.46
C VAL A 278 -6.00 0.97 21.36
N PHE A 279 -5.00 1.37 20.60
CA PHE A 279 -3.95 0.48 20.09
C PHE A 279 -2.65 0.66 20.88
N ALA A 280 -2.42 -0.18 21.89
CA ALA A 280 -1.41 0.02 22.92
C ALA A 280 -0.14 -0.83 22.71
N PRO A 281 0.97 -0.55 23.43
CA PRO A 281 2.19 -1.36 23.34
C PRO A 281 1.94 -2.86 23.56
N CYS A 282 2.61 -3.69 22.76
CA CYS A 282 2.44 -5.14 22.68
C CYS A 282 1.08 -5.65 22.14
N ASP A 283 0.16 -4.79 21.71
CA ASP A 283 -1.03 -5.19 20.96
C ASP A 283 -0.72 -5.40 19.46
N ALA A 284 -1.59 -6.15 18.78
CA ALA A 284 -1.60 -6.31 17.32
C ALA A 284 -2.97 -5.97 16.72
N LEU A 285 -3.00 -5.55 15.45
CA LEU A 285 -4.24 -5.30 14.70
C LEU A 285 -4.11 -5.89 13.29
N VAL A 286 -4.90 -6.92 13.01
CA VAL A 286 -5.02 -7.54 11.68
C VAL A 286 -6.20 -6.92 10.97
N PHE A 287 -6.02 -6.42 9.73
CA PHE A 287 -7.08 -5.73 8.98
C PHE A 287 -6.88 -5.73 7.46
N ARG A 288 -7.94 -5.43 6.70
CA ARG A 288 -7.85 -5.11 5.27
C ARG A 288 -7.46 -3.64 5.06
N ALA A 289 -6.16 -3.37 4.88
CA ALA A 289 -5.61 -2.02 4.66
C ALA A 289 -6.13 -1.27 3.41
N ARG A 290 -6.90 -1.97 2.57
CA ARG A 290 -7.65 -1.43 1.44
C ARG A 290 -8.87 -0.58 1.82
N HIS A 291 -9.27 -0.53 3.09
CA HIS A 291 -10.24 0.44 3.60
C HIS A 291 -9.57 1.80 3.96
N PRO A 292 -10.27 2.93 3.80
CA PRO A 292 -9.90 4.23 4.38
C PRO A 292 -9.59 4.13 5.88
N HIS A 293 -8.36 4.49 6.27
CA HIS A 293 -7.90 4.40 7.65
C HIS A 293 -6.90 5.51 8.02
N LEU A 294 -6.78 5.80 9.32
CA LEU A 294 -5.77 6.70 9.89
C LEU A 294 -5.37 6.26 11.31
N GLY A 295 -4.23 6.76 11.78
CA GLY A 295 -3.80 6.66 13.17
C GLY A 295 -3.79 8.03 13.83
N ILE A 296 -4.17 8.08 15.11
CA ILE A 296 -4.07 9.29 15.94
C ILE A 296 -2.97 9.04 16.98
N PRO A 297 -2.00 9.96 17.14
CA PRO A 297 -0.81 9.70 17.95
C PRO A 297 -1.10 9.55 19.46
N PRO A 298 -0.19 8.89 20.20
CA PRO A 298 -0.19 8.94 21.66
C PRO A 298 -0.03 10.39 22.14
N ARG A 299 -0.49 10.67 23.36
CA ARG A 299 -0.42 11.98 24.04
C ARG A 299 -0.43 11.80 25.56
N MET A 300 0.22 12.68 26.30
CA MET A 300 0.18 12.68 27.76
C MET A 300 -1.25 12.96 28.26
N MET A 301 -1.74 12.19 29.25
CA MET A 301 -3.08 12.39 29.83
C MET A 301 -3.25 13.79 30.44
N GLY A 302 -2.21 14.33 31.09
CA GLY A 302 -2.28 15.60 31.81
C GLY A 302 -3.44 15.62 32.82
N ASP A 303 -4.13 16.75 32.91
CA ASP A 303 -5.33 16.93 33.75
C ASP A 303 -6.62 16.38 33.10
N SER A 304 -6.54 15.49 32.11
CA SER A 304 -7.72 14.95 31.43
C SER A 304 -8.62 14.17 32.41
N PRO A 305 -9.91 14.51 32.55
CA PRO A 305 -10.84 13.81 33.44
C PRO A 305 -11.32 12.46 32.86
N ARG A 306 -10.84 12.08 31.67
CA ARG A 306 -11.23 10.84 30.98
C ARG A 306 -10.58 9.63 31.64
N LYS A 307 -11.24 8.48 31.55
CA LYS A 307 -10.65 7.21 32.01
C LYS A 307 -9.35 6.94 31.23
N PRO A 308 -8.19 6.73 31.88
CA PRO A 308 -6.94 6.41 31.19
C PRO A 308 -6.98 5.00 30.60
N TYR A 309 -6.05 4.73 29.67
CA TYR A 309 -5.70 3.35 29.32
C TYR A 309 -5.04 2.67 30.52
N VAL A 310 -5.36 1.40 30.74
CA VAL A 310 -4.72 0.55 31.76
C VAL A 310 -4.23 -0.70 31.04
N ALA A 311 -2.92 -0.93 31.05
CA ALA A 311 -2.33 -2.10 30.40
C ALA A 311 -2.82 -3.40 31.07
N PRO A 312 -3.34 -4.38 30.31
CA PRO A 312 -3.74 -5.68 30.85
C PRO A 312 -2.62 -6.40 31.61
N ILE A 313 -1.37 -6.16 31.19
CA ILE A 313 -0.16 -6.70 31.80
C ILE A 313 0.83 -5.54 32.05
N PRO A 314 0.81 -4.88 33.23
CA PRO A 314 1.58 -3.66 33.48
C PRO A 314 3.09 -3.76 33.20
N LYS A 315 3.70 -4.92 33.53
CA LYS A 315 5.13 -5.22 33.26
C LYS A 315 5.53 -5.22 31.77
N LEU A 316 4.56 -5.16 30.85
CA LEU A 316 4.83 -5.06 29.40
C LEU A 316 4.60 -3.65 28.86
N ALA A 317 4.01 -2.72 29.62
CA ALA A 317 3.72 -1.37 29.11
C ALA A 317 5.00 -0.59 28.80
N TRP A 318 5.94 -0.58 29.74
CA TRP A 318 7.12 0.30 29.73
C TRP A 318 8.42 -0.48 29.55
N MET A 319 9.45 0.23 29.10
CA MET A 319 10.82 -0.27 29.00
C MET A 319 11.77 0.69 29.74
N ASP A 320 12.92 0.16 30.16
CA ASP A 320 13.99 0.92 30.83
C ASP A 320 14.42 2.15 29.97
N PRO A 321 14.20 3.40 30.45
CA PRO A 321 14.45 4.61 29.66
C PRO A 321 15.94 4.95 29.48
N ASP A 322 16.82 4.38 30.30
CA ASP A 322 18.28 4.54 30.17
C ASP A 322 18.83 3.61 29.08
N LEU A 323 18.06 2.57 28.69
CA LEU A 323 18.44 1.58 27.69
C LEU A 323 17.63 1.67 26.39
N TYR A 324 16.41 2.19 26.43
CA TYR A 324 15.45 2.20 25.33
C TYR A 324 14.78 3.57 25.21
N ASN A 325 14.69 4.10 23.99
CA ASN A 325 14.08 5.42 23.75
C ASN A 325 12.57 5.40 24.01
N TYR A 326 12.00 6.57 24.35
CA TYR A 326 10.57 6.79 24.22
C TYR A 326 10.24 7.11 22.76
N SER A 327 9.43 6.28 22.12
CA SER A 327 8.98 6.47 20.74
C SER A 327 7.72 5.65 20.48
N ARG A 328 6.83 6.21 19.66
CA ARG A 328 5.78 5.42 19.01
C ARG A 328 6.44 4.62 17.88
N LEU A 329 6.41 3.29 17.99
CA LEU A 329 6.89 2.37 16.98
C LEU A 329 5.78 1.41 16.59
N VAL A 330 5.41 1.40 15.31
CA VAL A 330 4.48 0.43 14.73
C VAL A 330 5.12 -0.22 13.52
N LEU A 331 5.20 -1.56 13.54
CA LEU A 331 5.53 -2.34 12.35
C LEU A 331 4.24 -2.66 11.60
N VAL A 332 4.29 -2.66 10.27
CA VAL A 332 3.17 -3.04 9.40
C VAL A 332 3.66 -4.12 8.44
N ALA A 333 3.19 -5.36 8.58
CA ALA A 333 3.46 -6.41 7.61
C ALA A 333 2.28 -6.51 6.63
N TYR A 334 2.52 -6.31 5.32
CA TYR A 334 1.46 -6.04 4.34
C TYR A 334 1.60 -6.80 2.98
N PRO A 335 0.47 -7.16 2.33
CA PRO A 335 0.42 -8.05 1.18
C PRO A 335 0.38 -7.28 -0.16
N GLN A 336 1.53 -6.78 -0.63
CA GLN A 336 1.57 -6.02 -1.89
C GLN A 336 1.13 -6.89 -3.09
N ARG A 337 0.00 -6.53 -3.71
CA ARG A 337 -0.76 -7.40 -4.64
C ARG A 337 0.05 -8.04 -5.77
N ASN A 338 0.99 -7.29 -6.34
CA ASN A 338 1.81 -7.78 -7.45
C ASN A 338 2.89 -8.76 -6.97
N LEU A 339 3.44 -8.59 -5.76
CA LEU A 339 4.40 -9.53 -5.15
C LEU A 339 3.70 -10.81 -4.67
N MET A 340 2.47 -10.69 -4.21
CA MET A 340 1.67 -11.84 -3.79
C MET A 340 1.17 -12.67 -4.99
N ASN A 341 0.55 -12.04 -5.99
CA ASN A 341 -0.22 -12.76 -7.00
C ASN A 341 0.47 -12.89 -8.37
N ARG A 342 1.66 -12.31 -8.56
CA ARG A 342 2.33 -12.23 -9.87
C ARG A 342 3.85 -12.38 -9.84
N ALA A 343 4.42 -12.77 -8.69
CA ALA A 343 5.86 -12.78 -8.44
C ALA A 343 6.70 -13.45 -9.57
N PRO A 344 6.39 -14.69 -10.04
CA PRO A 344 7.11 -15.33 -11.14
C PRO A 344 7.04 -14.63 -12.51
N THR A 345 6.17 -13.62 -12.65
CA THR A 345 6.04 -12.81 -13.88
C THR A 345 6.64 -11.41 -13.77
N LEU A 346 7.15 -11.03 -12.58
CA LEU A 346 7.88 -9.78 -12.40
C LEU A 346 9.31 -9.95 -12.91
N ARG A 347 9.84 -8.90 -13.56
CA ARG A 347 11.25 -8.89 -13.96
C ARG A 347 12.14 -8.84 -12.71
N SER A 348 13.15 -9.71 -12.65
CA SER A 348 14.26 -9.54 -11.70
C SER A 348 14.91 -8.18 -11.90
N TYR A 349 15.06 -7.42 -10.82
CA TYR A 349 15.84 -6.18 -10.86
C TYR A 349 17.33 -6.52 -11.07
N LYS A 350 18.03 -5.80 -11.97
CA LYS A 350 19.50 -5.92 -12.07
C LYS A 350 20.09 -5.34 -10.79
N MET A 351 20.95 -6.08 -10.09
CA MET A 351 21.63 -5.59 -8.88
C MET A 351 22.31 -4.23 -9.19
N PRO A 352 22.14 -3.18 -8.37
CA PRO A 352 22.76 -1.87 -8.64
C PRO A 352 24.28 -2.00 -8.85
N ASP A 353 24.86 -1.21 -9.77
CA ASP A 353 26.21 -1.48 -10.28
C ASP A 353 27.34 -1.42 -9.22
N HIS A 354 27.11 -0.84 -8.04
CA HIS A 354 28.05 -0.93 -6.91
C HIS A 354 28.12 -2.34 -6.30
N TYR A 355 27.05 -3.14 -6.32
CA TYR A 355 27.12 -4.55 -5.90
C TYR A 355 27.90 -5.42 -6.90
N GLN A 356 27.86 -5.08 -8.19
CA GLN A 356 28.62 -5.80 -9.23
C GLN A 356 30.13 -5.54 -9.14
N GLN A 357 30.56 -4.48 -8.45
CA GLN A 357 31.98 -4.16 -8.25
C GLN A 357 32.61 -5.07 -7.18
N ASP A 358 31.93 -5.25 -6.04
CA ASP A 358 32.43 -6.09 -4.95
C ASP A 358 32.15 -7.60 -5.18
N ASN A 359 31.10 -7.94 -5.93
CA ASN A 359 30.81 -9.32 -6.33
C ASN A 359 30.32 -9.40 -7.80
N PRO A 360 31.22 -9.61 -8.78
CA PRO A 360 30.84 -9.72 -10.19
C PRO A 360 30.05 -10.99 -10.54
N MET A 361 29.93 -11.97 -9.64
CA MET A 361 29.04 -13.14 -9.81
C MET A 361 27.59 -12.84 -9.43
N ALA A 362 27.28 -11.69 -8.81
CA ALA A 362 25.92 -11.28 -8.43
C ALA A 362 25.09 -10.75 -9.63
N ILE A 363 25.12 -11.46 -10.76
CA ILE A 363 24.56 -11.01 -12.06
C ILE A 363 23.04 -10.94 -12.11
N THR A 364 22.30 -11.70 -11.29
CA THR A 364 20.82 -11.64 -11.25
C THR A 364 20.26 -11.73 -9.83
N PHE A 365 19.18 -10.99 -9.60
CA PHE A 365 18.31 -11.16 -8.44
C PHE A 365 17.33 -12.34 -8.71
N PRO A 366 17.06 -13.25 -7.76
CA PRO A 366 17.35 -13.20 -6.32
C PRO A 366 18.71 -13.77 -5.89
N HIS A 367 19.57 -14.26 -6.80
CA HIS A 367 20.81 -14.98 -6.50
C HIS A 367 21.93 -14.15 -5.83
N GLY A 368 21.70 -12.86 -5.54
CA GLY A 368 22.61 -12.02 -4.76
C GLY A 368 22.49 -12.29 -3.26
N GLU A 369 22.97 -13.46 -2.81
CA GLU A 369 22.79 -14.05 -1.47
C GLU A 369 22.90 -13.01 -0.33
N ALA A 370 24.04 -12.30 -0.27
CA ALA A 370 24.40 -11.36 0.80
C ALA A 370 23.49 -10.13 0.96
N PHE A 371 22.50 -9.92 0.07
CA PHE A 371 21.46 -8.90 0.26
C PHE A 371 20.03 -9.44 0.10
N ALA A 372 19.84 -10.53 -0.66
CA ALA A 372 18.57 -11.24 -0.72
C ALA A 372 18.17 -11.80 0.65
N LEU A 373 19.15 -12.22 1.47
CA LEU A 373 18.91 -12.76 2.81
C LEU A 373 18.21 -11.77 3.76
N ALA A 374 18.42 -10.45 3.64
CA ALA A 374 17.69 -9.45 4.44
C ALA A 374 16.16 -9.45 4.17
N ALA A 375 15.72 -9.93 3.01
CA ALA A 375 14.32 -10.04 2.62
C ALA A 375 13.76 -11.47 2.75
N TRP A 376 14.57 -12.50 2.49
CA TRP A 376 14.19 -13.91 2.73
C TRP A 376 14.20 -14.27 4.22
N GLY A 377 15.07 -13.65 5.03
CA GLY A 377 15.32 -13.93 6.45
C GLY A 377 15.98 -15.28 6.74
N THR A 378 15.81 -16.30 5.90
CA THR A 378 16.55 -17.58 5.98
C THR A 378 17.02 -18.06 4.61
N LEU A 379 18.14 -18.80 4.60
CA LEU A 379 18.60 -19.54 3.42
C LEU A 379 17.56 -20.59 2.98
N ARG A 380 16.86 -21.24 3.93
CA ARG A 380 15.77 -22.17 3.60
C ARG A 380 14.67 -21.48 2.80
N HIS A 381 14.22 -20.30 3.22
CA HIS A 381 13.18 -19.55 2.53
C HIS A 381 13.63 -19.16 1.11
N GLN A 382 14.88 -18.70 0.97
CA GLN A 382 15.51 -18.43 -0.33
C GLN A 382 15.48 -19.66 -1.26
N HIS A 383 16.07 -20.79 -0.84
CA HIS A 383 16.17 -21.99 -1.69
C HIS A 383 14.82 -22.66 -1.95
N GLU A 384 13.89 -22.65 -0.99
CA GLU A 384 12.51 -23.12 -1.24
C GLU A 384 11.79 -22.26 -2.27
N LYS A 385 11.95 -20.93 -2.24
CA LYS A 385 11.29 -20.04 -3.20
C LYS A 385 11.91 -20.15 -4.59
N ILE A 386 13.23 -20.27 -4.71
CA ILE A 386 13.90 -20.53 -5.99
C ILE A 386 13.41 -21.86 -6.60
N ALA A 387 13.33 -22.94 -5.81
CA ALA A 387 12.80 -24.23 -6.25
C ALA A 387 11.33 -24.17 -6.67
N MET A 388 10.51 -23.39 -5.96
CA MET A 388 9.12 -23.12 -6.34
C MET A 388 9.02 -22.29 -7.62
N GLN A 389 9.90 -21.32 -7.86
CA GLN A 389 9.94 -20.52 -9.09
C GLN A 389 10.31 -21.38 -10.31
N ASP A 390 11.35 -22.23 -10.21
CA ASP A 390 11.70 -23.17 -11.28
C ASP A 390 10.53 -24.12 -11.60
N ALA A 391 9.89 -24.68 -10.57
CA ALA A 391 8.67 -25.49 -10.73
C ALA A 391 7.55 -24.73 -11.46
N TRP A 392 7.33 -23.47 -11.11
CA TRP A 392 6.34 -22.61 -11.80
C TRP A 392 6.70 -22.41 -13.28
N HIS A 393 7.95 -22.04 -13.57
CA HIS A 393 8.43 -21.82 -14.94
C HIS A 393 8.43 -23.10 -15.80
N LEU A 394 8.62 -24.27 -15.18
CA LEU A 394 8.54 -25.57 -15.86
C LEU A 394 7.09 -25.98 -16.13
N ALA A 395 6.21 -25.88 -15.12
CA ALA A 395 4.78 -26.15 -15.28
C ALA A 395 4.15 -25.24 -16.33
N HIS A 396 4.50 -23.96 -16.33
CA HIS A 396 3.98 -23.00 -17.32
C HIS A 396 4.44 -23.35 -18.74
N ARG A 397 5.73 -23.64 -18.96
CA ARG A 397 6.28 -24.06 -20.27
C ARG A 397 5.65 -25.35 -20.80
N HIS A 398 5.45 -26.33 -19.93
CA HIS A 398 4.74 -27.57 -20.26
C HIS A 398 3.27 -27.29 -20.63
N SER A 399 2.59 -26.42 -19.86
CA SER A 399 1.19 -26.03 -20.14
C SER A 399 1.01 -25.26 -21.46
N SER A 400 2.05 -24.59 -21.96
CA SER A 400 2.06 -23.92 -23.26
C SER A 400 2.45 -24.83 -24.44
N GLY A 401 2.44 -26.15 -24.28
CA GLY A 401 2.68 -27.11 -25.36
C GLY A 401 4.15 -27.42 -25.65
N SER A 402 5.07 -27.14 -24.71
CA SER A 402 6.46 -27.59 -24.85
C SER A 402 6.56 -29.11 -24.73
N LEU A 403 7.33 -29.74 -25.62
CA LEU A 403 7.65 -31.18 -25.57
C LEU A 403 8.61 -31.56 -24.41
N ALA A 404 9.09 -30.58 -23.63
CA ALA A 404 10.00 -30.83 -22.51
C ALA A 404 9.28 -31.57 -21.37
N VAL A 405 9.77 -32.77 -21.03
CA VAL A 405 9.24 -33.58 -19.92
C VAL A 405 9.31 -32.81 -18.60
N LEU A 406 8.17 -32.64 -17.93
CA LEU A 406 8.07 -31.93 -16.66
C LEU A 406 8.83 -32.69 -15.55
N PRO A 407 9.89 -32.12 -14.95
CA PRO A 407 10.64 -32.80 -13.88
C PRO A 407 9.79 -32.96 -12.61
N SER A 408 9.96 -34.09 -11.92
CA SER A 408 9.28 -34.31 -10.63
C SER A 408 9.76 -33.33 -9.56
N ALA A 409 8.91 -33.04 -8.57
CA ALA A 409 9.25 -32.16 -7.45
C ALA A 409 10.52 -32.60 -6.69
N LYS A 410 10.79 -33.92 -6.62
CA LYS A 410 12.01 -34.49 -6.03
C LYS A 410 13.26 -34.29 -6.91
N SER A 411 13.10 -34.07 -8.21
CA SER A 411 14.20 -33.68 -9.10
C SER A 411 14.54 -32.19 -8.93
N ILE A 412 13.53 -31.33 -8.92
CA ILE A 412 13.68 -29.87 -8.70
C ILE A 412 14.33 -29.60 -7.33
N SER A 413 13.80 -30.21 -6.26
CA SER A 413 14.36 -30.18 -4.90
C SER A 413 15.85 -30.55 -4.82
N LYS A 414 16.35 -31.43 -5.70
CA LYS A 414 17.77 -31.81 -5.75
C LYS A 414 18.67 -30.80 -6.47
N ARG A 415 18.12 -29.97 -7.36
CA ARG A 415 18.91 -28.92 -8.06
C ARG A 415 19.17 -27.75 -7.12
N GLU A 416 18.13 -27.31 -6.43
CA GLU A 416 18.17 -26.17 -5.49
C GLU A 416 18.60 -26.59 -4.07
N ALA A 417 19.45 -27.61 -3.98
CA ALA A 417 20.03 -28.09 -2.72
C ALA A 417 21.12 -27.13 -2.23
N TRP A 418 21.20 -26.89 -0.92
CA TRP A 418 22.17 -25.96 -0.33
C TRP A 418 22.88 -26.59 0.87
N LYS A 419 23.91 -25.90 1.38
CA LYS A 419 24.58 -26.27 2.65
C LYS A 419 24.11 -25.40 3.79
N ASP A 420 23.76 -26.01 4.92
CA ASP A 420 23.54 -25.26 6.17
C ASP A 420 24.86 -24.81 6.82
N GLU A 421 24.76 -24.12 7.96
CA GLU A 421 25.88 -23.55 8.72
C GLU A 421 26.87 -24.63 9.22
N ASP A 422 26.36 -25.83 9.51
CA ASP A 422 27.15 -27.02 9.86
C ASP A 422 27.73 -27.74 8.61
N GLY A 423 27.39 -27.28 7.40
CA GLY A 423 27.86 -27.81 6.12
C GLY A 423 27.09 -29.00 5.57
N ASN A 424 25.97 -29.41 6.20
CA ASN A 424 25.14 -30.52 5.74
C ASN A 424 24.34 -30.14 4.49
N LEU A 425 24.09 -31.12 3.61
CA LEU A 425 23.27 -30.91 2.42
C LEU A 425 21.77 -30.90 2.78
N VAL A 426 21.12 -29.74 2.66
CA VAL A 426 19.69 -29.56 2.91
C VAL A 426 18.93 -29.43 1.59
N LEU A 427 17.70 -29.94 1.56
CA LEU A 427 16.83 -29.96 0.38
C LEU A 427 15.55 -29.13 0.62
N PRO A 428 15.11 -28.32 -0.35
CA PRO A 428 13.79 -27.71 -0.38
C PRO A 428 12.65 -28.72 -0.24
N ARG A 429 11.60 -28.40 0.53
CA ARG A 429 10.46 -29.32 0.76
C ARG A 429 9.72 -29.67 -0.52
N VAL A 430 9.86 -30.94 -0.92
CA VAL A 430 9.23 -31.56 -2.10
C VAL A 430 7.71 -31.33 -2.15
N SER A 431 7.03 -31.30 -1.00
CA SER A 431 5.58 -31.05 -0.93
C SER A 431 5.18 -29.68 -1.48
N ARG A 432 5.89 -28.60 -1.09
CA ARG A 432 5.61 -27.23 -1.56
C ARG A 432 5.82 -27.11 -3.06
N ILE A 433 6.91 -27.72 -3.56
CA ILE A 433 7.24 -27.78 -4.99
C ILE A 433 6.13 -28.52 -5.75
N GLN A 434 5.63 -29.64 -5.21
CA GLN A 434 4.51 -30.37 -5.81
C GLN A 434 3.23 -29.53 -5.87
N THR A 435 2.91 -28.78 -4.80
CA THR A 435 1.79 -27.82 -4.79
C THR A 435 1.87 -26.77 -5.91
N VAL A 436 3.07 -26.29 -6.26
CA VAL A 436 3.26 -25.40 -7.42
C VAL A 436 2.97 -26.12 -8.73
N LEU A 437 3.50 -27.33 -8.93
CA LEU A 437 3.30 -28.11 -10.15
C LEU A 437 1.82 -28.45 -10.37
N ASP A 438 1.15 -28.93 -9.33
CA ASP A 438 -0.27 -29.28 -9.36
C ASP A 438 -1.14 -28.05 -9.63
N GLY A 439 -0.87 -26.95 -8.90
CA GLY A 439 -1.58 -25.68 -9.00
C GLY A 439 -1.38 -24.92 -10.31
N ASN A 440 -0.33 -25.21 -11.08
CA ASN A 440 -0.05 -24.61 -12.39
C ASN A 440 -0.21 -25.61 -13.56
N SER A 441 -0.76 -26.80 -13.29
CA SER A 441 -1.14 -27.77 -14.33
C SER A 441 -2.28 -27.24 -15.23
N ALA A 442 -2.42 -27.79 -16.44
CA ALA A 442 -3.45 -27.36 -17.38
C ALA A 442 -4.89 -27.50 -16.83
N GLN A 443 -5.11 -28.42 -15.89
CA GLN A 443 -6.42 -28.70 -15.27
C GLN A 443 -6.72 -27.80 -14.05
N SER A 444 -5.73 -27.07 -13.50
CA SER A 444 -5.90 -26.33 -12.25
C SER A 444 -6.80 -25.10 -12.36
N ARG A 445 -6.94 -24.53 -13.57
CA ARG A 445 -7.66 -23.27 -13.84
C ARG A 445 -9.13 -23.32 -13.43
N ASP A 446 -9.75 -24.49 -13.52
CA ASP A 446 -11.15 -24.76 -13.15
C ASP A 446 -11.31 -25.39 -11.76
N SER A 447 -10.23 -25.51 -10.98
CA SER A 447 -10.25 -26.14 -9.66
C SER A 447 -11.14 -25.40 -8.64
N THR A 448 -11.57 -26.14 -7.61
CA THR A 448 -12.27 -25.58 -6.45
C THR A 448 -11.46 -24.46 -5.77
N GLN A 449 -10.13 -24.59 -5.72
CA GLN A 449 -9.23 -23.56 -5.18
C GLN A 449 -9.27 -22.27 -6.00
N ALA A 450 -9.13 -22.36 -7.33
CA ALA A 450 -9.18 -21.19 -8.22
C ALA A 450 -10.54 -20.46 -8.09
N LYS A 451 -11.63 -21.22 -8.03
CA LYS A 451 -13.00 -20.70 -7.83
C LYS A 451 -13.20 -20.07 -6.45
N ALA A 452 -12.64 -20.66 -5.39
CA ALA A 452 -12.70 -20.12 -4.04
C ALA A 452 -11.90 -18.80 -3.90
N PHE A 453 -10.66 -18.75 -4.43
CA PHE A 453 -9.85 -17.53 -4.40
C PHE A 453 -10.46 -16.40 -5.24
N ALA A 454 -11.07 -16.72 -6.39
CA ALA A 454 -11.81 -15.74 -7.18
C ALA A 454 -13.04 -15.19 -6.43
N ARG A 455 -13.87 -16.06 -5.81
CA ARG A 455 -15.01 -15.65 -4.98
C ARG A 455 -14.55 -14.74 -3.84
N LEU A 456 -13.50 -15.12 -3.12
CA LEU A 456 -12.96 -14.35 -2.01
C LEU A 456 -12.50 -12.95 -2.44
N ARG A 457 -11.81 -12.85 -3.59
CA ARG A 457 -11.33 -11.57 -4.12
C ARG A 457 -12.44 -10.63 -4.61
N GLU A 458 -13.53 -11.14 -5.15
CA GLU A 458 -14.67 -10.28 -5.47
C GLU A 458 -15.47 -9.88 -4.22
N ILE A 459 -15.66 -10.78 -3.23
CA ILE A 459 -16.27 -10.42 -1.93
C ILE A 459 -15.46 -9.33 -1.21
N ALA A 460 -14.15 -9.51 -1.06
CA ALA A 460 -13.26 -8.58 -0.37
C ALA A 460 -12.97 -7.28 -1.15
N LYS A 461 -13.42 -7.19 -2.41
CA LYS A 461 -13.44 -5.97 -3.22
C LYS A 461 -14.80 -5.29 -3.16
N ALA A 462 -15.89 -6.05 -3.15
CA ALA A 462 -17.26 -5.55 -2.96
C ALA A 462 -17.52 -5.00 -1.55
N SER A 463 -16.72 -5.39 -0.55
CA SER A 463 -16.74 -4.78 0.79
C SER A 463 -16.13 -3.37 0.85
N LEU A 464 -15.44 -2.90 -0.19
CA LEU A 464 -14.72 -1.61 -0.19
C LEU A 464 -15.61 -0.46 -0.68
N SER A 465 -15.76 0.58 0.15
CA SER A 465 -16.51 1.80 -0.21
C SER A 465 -15.86 2.66 -1.32
N GLN A 466 -14.55 2.51 -1.59
CA GLN A 466 -13.86 3.18 -2.69
C GLN A 466 -12.50 2.53 -3.02
N ASP A 467 -12.03 2.67 -4.26
CA ASP A 467 -10.68 2.29 -4.68
C ASP A 467 -9.60 3.36 -4.38
N TYR A 468 -9.95 4.65 -4.51
CA TYR A 468 -9.04 5.81 -4.43
C TYR A 468 -9.79 7.09 -4.06
N PHE A 469 -9.16 8.00 -3.31
CA PHE A 469 -9.68 9.33 -2.98
C PHE A 469 -9.66 10.31 -4.17
N GLY A 470 -8.82 10.08 -5.18
CA GLY A 470 -8.71 10.95 -6.37
C GLY A 470 -8.44 10.19 -7.66
N GLN A 471 -7.87 10.85 -8.67
CA GLN A 471 -7.29 10.15 -9.82
C GLN A 471 -6.01 9.42 -9.37
N ARG A 472 -6.16 8.16 -8.93
CA ARG A 472 -5.08 7.31 -8.37
C ARG A 472 -4.43 7.83 -7.07
N SER A 473 -5.00 8.84 -6.40
CA SER A 473 -4.53 9.22 -5.05
C SER A 473 -4.99 8.20 -4.02
N SER A 474 -4.02 7.61 -3.32
CA SER A 474 -4.21 6.74 -2.16
C SER A 474 -4.54 7.49 -0.87
N HIS A 475 -4.30 8.80 -0.82
CA HIS A 475 -4.33 9.65 0.38
C HIS A 475 -5.20 10.89 0.16
N THR A 476 -5.67 11.46 1.26
CA THR A 476 -6.41 12.73 1.33
C THR A 476 -6.08 13.45 2.64
N GLU A 477 -6.39 14.74 2.70
CA GLU A 477 -6.54 15.44 3.97
C GLU A 477 -7.77 14.92 4.71
N ALA A 478 -7.65 14.75 6.03
CA ALA A 478 -8.78 14.49 6.91
C ALA A 478 -9.56 15.79 7.13
N LYS A 479 -10.90 15.72 7.00
CA LYS A 479 -11.78 16.84 7.27
C LYS A 479 -12.24 16.77 8.73
N TYR A 480 -11.54 17.48 9.61
CA TYR A 480 -11.93 17.62 11.01
C TYR A 480 -13.23 18.44 11.14
N VAL A 481 -14.21 17.93 11.90
CA VAL A 481 -15.51 18.57 12.10
C VAL A 481 -16.03 18.48 13.55
N SER A 482 -16.53 19.61 14.06
CA SER A 482 -17.26 19.69 15.34
C SER A 482 -18.76 19.38 15.19
N VAL A 483 -19.28 19.43 13.97
CA VAL A 483 -20.66 19.06 13.62
C VAL A 483 -20.63 17.99 12.53
N LEU A 484 -21.06 16.79 12.87
CA LEU A 484 -21.13 15.65 11.96
C LEU A 484 -22.02 15.98 10.73
N GLY A 485 -21.60 15.54 9.55
CA GLY A 485 -22.25 15.80 8.26
C GLY A 485 -21.91 17.15 7.62
N SER A 486 -21.26 18.07 8.35
CA SER A 486 -20.98 19.43 7.84
C SER A 486 -20.05 19.46 6.63
N SER A 487 -19.23 18.42 6.43
CA SER A 487 -18.29 18.34 5.30
C SER A 487 -18.84 17.56 4.08
N LEU A 488 -20.08 17.05 4.20
CA LEU A 488 -20.79 16.26 3.19
C LEU A 488 -21.68 17.11 2.26
N ILE A 489 -21.77 18.42 2.51
CA ILE A 489 -22.42 19.39 1.63
C ILE A 489 -21.70 19.36 0.26
N GLU A 490 -22.45 19.29 -0.85
CA GLU A 490 -21.86 19.29 -2.20
C GLU A 490 -21.04 20.58 -2.37
N PRO A 491 -19.70 20.50 -2.57
CA PRO A 491 -18.90 21.70 -2.79
C PRO A 491 -19.38 22.35 -4.09
N PRO A 492 -19.54 23.69 -4.12
CA PRO A 492 -20.11 24.37 -5.28
C PRO A 492 -19.32 24.01 -6.53
N LYS A 493 -20.03 23.68 -7.62
CA LYS A 493 -19.44 23.15 -8.85
C LYS A 493 -18.50 24.16 -9.51
N VAL A 494 -17.24 24.15 -9.05
CA VAL A 494 -16.10 24.78 -9.71
C VAL A 494 -16.00 24.13 -11.07
N ALA A 495 -16.58 24.78 -12.08
CA ALA A 495 -16.56 24.29 -13.44
C ALA A 495 -15.09 24.02 -13.82
N PRO A 496 -14.73 22.79 -14.24
CA PRO A 496 -13.35 22.47 -14.56
C PRO A 496 -12.91 23.41 -15.67
N GLY A 497 -12.05 24.38 -15.32
CA GLY A 497 -11.77 25.53 -16.15
C GLY A 497 -11.37 25.06 -17.54
N LYS A 498 -12.17 25.42 -18.56
CA LYS A 498 -11.93 25.01 -19.95
C LYS A 498 -10.48 25.34 -20.28
N LYS A 499 -9.62 24.32 -20.36
CA LYS A 499 -8.22 24.50 -20.73
C LYS A 499 -8.19 25.20 -22.07
N LEU A 500 -7.78 26.47 -22.06
CA LEU A 500 -7.76 27.30 -23.24
C LEU A 500 -6.89 26.60 -24.28
N THR A 501 -7.41 26.50 -25.51
CA THR A 501 -6.60 25.99 -26.63
C THR A 501 -5.38 26.90 -26.79
N LYS A 502 -4.28 26.38 -27.34
CA LYS A 502 -3.07 27.20 -27.55
C LYS A 502 -3.41 28.52 -28.28
N ALA A 503 -4.28 28.46 -29.29
CA ALA A 503 -4.78 29.64 -30.00
C ALA A 503 -5.55 30.61 -29.08
N ALA A 504 -6.49 30.12 -28.26
CA ALA A 504 -7.23 30.97 -27.31
C ALA A 504 -6.32 31.59 -26.24
N THR A 505 -5.33 30.86 -25.75
CA THR A 505 -4.35 31.39 -24.79
C THR A 505 -3.54 32.55 -25.40
N HIS A 506 -2.99 32.39 -26.60
CA HIS A 506 -2.26 33.47 -27.26
C HIS A 506 -3.15 34.65 -27.63
N ALA A 507 -4.41 34.41 -28.02
CA ALA A 507 -5.37 35.46 -28.35
C ALA A 507 -5.80 36.32 -27.14
N ILE A 508 -5.79 35.77 -25.92
CA ILE A 508 -6.21 36.46 -24.68
C ILE A 508 -5.03 37.08 -23.92
N PHE A 509 -3.85 36.46 -24.02
CA PHE A 509 -2.68 36.75 -23.21
C PHE A 509 -1.40 37.13 -23.99
N GLY A 510 -1.40 37.08 -25.33
CA GLY A 510 -0.27 37.47 -26.19
C GLY A 510 0.67 36.32 -26.57
N GLU A 511 1.74 36.65 -27.32
CA GLU A 511 2.65 35.65 -27.86
C GLU A 511 3.48 34.93 -26.78
N ASN A 512 3.88 35.63 -25.73
CA ASN A 512 4.65 35.06 -24.62
C ASN A 512 3.89 35.18 -23.27
N PRO A 513 2.81 34.39 -23.09
CA PRO A 513 1.90 34.58 -21.96
C PRO A 513 2.39 33.95 -20.66
N TYR A 514 3.40 33.08 -20.69
CA TYR A 514 3.94 32.47 -19.47
C TYR A 514 5.17 33.27 -19.00
N LEU A 515 5.07 33.84 -17.78
CA LEU A 515 6.15 34.59 -17.11
C LEU A 515 6.81 33.68 -16.07
N CYS A 516 8.15 33.69 -15.99
CA CYS A 516 8.88 32.95 -14.97
C CYS A 516 8.68 33.64 -13.59
N SER A 517 8.53 32.87 -12.53
CA SER A 517 8.41 33.40 -11.15
C SER A 517 9.73 33.81 -10.53
N LEU A 518 10.87 33.44 -11.14
CA LEU A 518 12.22 33.68 -10.65
C LEU A 518 13.03 34.69 -11.49
N CYS A 519 12.51 35.13 -12.65
CA CYS A 519 13.04 36.26 -13.43
C CYS A 519 11.99 36.77 -14.43
N ASP A 520 12.17 37.97 -15.00
CA ASP A 520 11.21 38.59 -15.93
C ASP A 520 11.07 37.90 -17.31
N LYS A 521 11.61 36.68 -17.47
CA LYS A 521 11.59 35.99 -18.75
C LYS A 521 10.19 35.48 -19.08
N ARG A 522 9.65 35.97 -20.19
CA ARG A 522 8.44 35.46 -20.83
C ARG A 522 8.74 34.42 -21.93
N VAL A 523 7.84 33.44 -22.08
CA VAL A 523 7.94 32.34 -23.05
C VAL A 523 6.56 31.95 -23.62
N PRO A 524 6.49 31.31 -24.81
CA PRO A 524 5.22 31.09 -25.49
C PRO A 524 4.40 29.89 -25.01
N ASN A 525 4.98 28.95 -24.26
CA ASN A 525 4.26 27.75 -23.81
C ASN A 525 4.90 27.09 -22.56
N PRO A 526 4.17 26.22 -21.83
CA PRO A 526 4.68 25.60 -20.60
C PRO A 526 5.89 24.69 -20.78
N LEU A 527 6.10 24.11 -21.98
CA LEU A 527 7.28 23.29 -22.26
C LEU A 527 8.53 24.18 -22.38
N ALA A 528 8.42 25.32 -23.05
CA ALA A 528 9.47 26.34 -23.09
C ALA A 528 9.78 26.89 -21.68
N MET A 529 8.77 27.06 -20.81
CA MET A 529 8.98 27.40 -19.40
C MET A 529 9.76 26.31 -18.66
N LYS A 530 9.39 25.03 -18.86
CA LYS A 530 10.09 23.90 -18.25
C LYS A 530 11.56 23.82 -18.65
N THR A 531 11.85 24.09 -19.93
CA THR A 531 13.23 24.18 -20.43
C THR A 531 13.97 25.36 -19.80
N HIS A 532 13.37 26.56 -19.80
CA HIS A 532 13.98 27.76 -19.22
C HIS A 532 14.32 27.59 -17.73
N PHE A 533 13.40 27.07 -16.91
CA PHE A 533 13.67 26.71 -15.51
C PHE A 533 14.89 25.77 -15.42
N LYS A 534 14.88 24.64 -16.15
CA LYS A 534 15.97 23.67 -16.15
C LYS A 534 17.32 24.21 -16.67
N THR A 535 17.34 25.26 -17.48
CA THR A 535 18.59 25.84 -18.01
C THR A 535 19.12 26.99 -17.16
N CYS A 536 18.24 27.80 -16.58
CA CYS A 536 18.57 29.08 -15.93
C CYS A 536 18.44 29.05 -14.40
N HIS A 537 17.54 28.22 -13.87
CA HIS A 537 17.19 28.12 -12.44
C HIS A 537 17.59 26.74 -11.89
N LYS A 538 18.84 26.34 -12.16
CA LYS A 538 19.35 24.97 -11.92
C LYS A 538 19.48 24.58 -10.44
N ASN A 539 19.58 25.57 -9.56
CA ASN A 539 19.81 25.39 -8.13
C ASN A 539 18.57 25.74 -7.29
N ASP A 540 17.49 26.20 -7.93
CA ASP A 540 16.25 26.65 -7.30
C ASP A 540 15.24 25.47 -7.23
N SER A 541 14.33 25.45 -6.24
CA SER A 541 13.42 24.30 -6.09
C SER A 541 12.41 24.21 -7.23
N ALA A 542 12.19 22.98 -7.74
CA ALA A 542 11.34 22.74 -8.90
C ALA A 542 9.83 22.90 -8.62
N GLU A 543 9.45 23.20 -7.38
CA GLU A 543 8.07 23.31 -6.90
C GLU A 543 7.33 24.47 -7.56
N GLY A 544 8.05 25.53 -7.96
CA GLY A 544 7.49 26.67 -8.70
C GLY A 544 7.03 26.37 -10.14
N PHE A 545 7.21 25.15 -10.66
CA PHE A 545 6.79 24.79 -12.02
C PHE A 545 5.32 24.38 -12.14
N GLU A 546 4.74 23.78 -11.10
CA GLU A 546 3.38 23.25 -11.19
C GLU A 546 2.33 24.37 -11.00
N ALA A 547 1.63 24.70 -12.10
CA ALA A 547 0.59 25.73 -12.21
C ALA A 547 1.04 27.19 -12.46
N VAL A 548 2.14 27.44 -13.19
CA VAL A 548 2.39 28.77 -13.82
C VAL A 548 1.28 29.08 -14.82
N MET A 549 0.33 29.94 -14.41
CA MET A 549 -0.80 30.38 -15.23
C MET A 549 -0.39 31.43 -16.28
N PRO A 550 -1.07 31.48 -17.45
CA PRO A 550 -0.83 32.53 -18.43
C PRO A 550 -1.25 33.91 -17.89
N THR A 551 -0.38 34.89 -18.07
CA THR A 551 -0.58 36.31 -17.76
C THR A 551 -0.43 37.12 -19.03
N ARG A 552 -1.08 38.29 -19.14
CA ARG A 552 -0.94 39.13 -20.33
C ARG A 552 0.52 39.57 -20.53
N ASP A 553 1.05 39.28 -21.70
CA ASP A 553 2.29 39.85 -22.23
C ASP A 553 2.11 41.38 -22.35
N PRO A 554 3.00 42.21 -21.76
CA PRO A 554 2.92 43.67 -21.88
C PRO A 554 2.85 44.17 -23.33
N ASN A 555 3.41 43.42 -24.28
CA ASN A 555 3.39 43.77 -25.71
C ASN A 555 2.10 43.36 -26.43
N HIS A 556 1.20 42.61 -25.79
CA HIS A 556 -0.02 42.06 -26.41
C HIS A 556 -0.91 43.12 -27.07
N LEU A 557 -1.08 44.29 -26.42
CA LEU A 557 -1.84 45.41 -26.99
C LEU A 557 -1.14 46.04 -28.20
N LYS A 558 0.20 46.04 -28.21
CA LYS A 558 1.02 46.57 -29.30
C LYS A 558 0.88 45.69 -30.54
N TYR A 559 0.98 44.37 -30.37
CA TYR A 559 0.71 43.41 -31.45
C TYR A 559 -0.73 43.46 -31.98
N LEU A 560 -1.73 43.74 -31.14
CA LEU A 560 -3.12 43.92 -31.61
C LEU A 560 -3.32 45.22 -32.42
N GLN A 561 -2.58 46.28 -32.10
CA GLN A 561 -2.56 47.52 -32.88
C GLN A 561 -1.79 47.35 -34.20
N GLU A 562 -0.63 46.69 -34.18
CA GLU A 562 0.17 46.34 -35.35
C GLU A 562 -0.57 45.37 -36.29
N ALA A 563 -1.42 44.48 -35.76
CA ALA A 563 -2.32 43.60 -36.52
C ALA A 563 -3.60 44.28 -37.05
N GLY A 564 -3.76 45.60 -36.89
CA GLY A 564 -4.82 46.38 -37.55
C GLY A 564 -6.21 46.30 -36.93
N ALA A 565 -6.36 45.79 -35.70
CA ALA A 565 -7.66 45.64 -35.03
C ALA A 565 -8.19 46.98 -34.46
N SER A 566 -8.60 47.89 -35.34
CA SER A 566 -9.21 49.17 -34.97
C SER A 566 -10.66 49.03 -34.47
N SER A 567 -11.12 50.07 -33.76
CA SER A 567 -12.28 50.07 -32.87
C SER A 567 -13.67 50.01 -33.53
N LEU A 568 -14.61 49.37 -32.81
CA LEU A 568 -16.07 49.62 -32.78
C LEU A 568 -16.93 49.36 -34.04
N ALA A 569 -17.93 48.49 -33.86
CA ALA A 569 -19.23 48.56 -34.54
C ALA A 569 -20.33 47.99 -33.63
N GLU A 570 -21.53 48.55 -33.70
CA GLU A 570 -22.65 48.23 -32.81
C GLU A 570 -23.53 47.07 -33.29
N SER A 571 -24.51 46.68 -32.45
CA SER A 571 -25.51 45.68 -32.75
C SER A 571 -26.39 46.02 -33.96
N SER A 572 -26.63 45.05 -34.85
CA SER A 572 -27.84 45.05 -35.67
C SER A 572 -28.38 43.63 -35.91
N LYS A 573 -29.71 43.49 -35.88
CA LYS A 573 -30.43 42.25 -36.23
C LYS A 573 -30.86 42.31 -37.69
N LYS A 574 -30.72 41.21 -38.45
CA LYS A 574 -31.65 40.80 -39.51
C LYS A 574 -31.40 39.35 -39.94
N ALA A 575 -32.36 38.75 -40.64
CA ALA A 575 -32.42 37.30 -40.82
C ALA A 575 -32.85 36.83 -42.22
N GLY A 576 -32.27 35.70 -42.65
CA GLY A 576 -33.00 34.64 -43.35
C GLY A 576 -32.90 34.56 -44.88
N LYS A 577 -33.08 33.32 -45.39
CA LYS A 577 -33.23 32.89 -46.80
C LYS A 577 -31.91 32.95 -47.62
N ARG A 578 -31.63 32.06 -48.60
CA ARG A 578 -32.32 30.84 -49.10
C ARG A 578 -31.39 30.04 -50.04
N ARG A 579 -31.46 28.68 -50.02
CA ARG A 579 -31.36 27.74 -51.18
C ARG A 579 -30.06 27.68 -52.04
N ARG A 580 -29.70 26.61 -52.77
CA ARG A 580 -30.11 25.17 -52.86
C ARG A 580 -29.08 24.38 -53.73
N MET A 581 -29.09 23.04 -53.64
CA MET A 581 -28.49 22.05 -54.58
C MET A 581 -26.95 21.97 -54.55
N SER A 582 -26.27 20.86 -54.90
CA SER A 582 -26.64 19.50 -55.39
C SER A 582 -25.42 18.56 -55.12
N ASP A 583 -25.43 17.23 -55.21
CA ASP A 583 -26.43 16.13 -55.16
C ASP A 583 -25.66 14.80 -54.86
N THR A 584 -26.32 13.63 -54.85
CA THR A 584 -25.88 12.24 -55.20
C THR A 584 -24.36 11.91 -55.36
N THR A 585 -23.75 10.76 -55.02
CA THR A 585 -24.06 9.36 -54.57
C THR A 585 -22.69 8.63 -54.45
N SER A 586 -22.45 7.37 -54.02
CA SER A 586 -23.02 6.31 -53.13
C SER A 586 -22.00 5.11 -53.18
N ASP A 587 -22.05 3.95 -52.51
CA ASP A 587 -22.87 3.38 -51.42
C ASP A 587 -22.09 2.25 -50.68
N LYS A 588 -22.77 1.33 -49.97
CA LYS A 588 -22.26 0.05 -49.41
C LYS A 588 -23.20 -1.13 -49.75
N PRO A 589 -22.88 -2.39 -49.37
CA PRO A 589 -21.72 -3.22 -49.66
C PRO A 589 -22.17 -4.44 -50.53
N PRO A 590 -21.50 -5.60 -50.53
CA PRO A 590 -21.90 -6.64 -49.55
C PRO A 590 -20.72 -7.50 -49.02
N ALA A 591 -21.03 -8.46 -48.15
CA ALA A 591 -20.07 -9.43 -47.60
C ALA A 591 -20.29 -10.85 -48.14
N GLN A 592 -19.23 -11.69 -48.14
CA GLN A 592 -19.32 -13.14 -48.34
C GLN A 592 -18.42 -13.90 -47.34
N LYS A 593 -18.75 -15.17 -47.10
CA LYS A 593 -18.03 -16.09 -46.20
C LYS A 593 -17.40 -17.22 -47.00
N ILE A 594 -16.11 -17.49 -46.79
CA ILE A 594 -15.44 -18.78 -47.05
C ILE A 594 -14.50 -18.97 -45.85
N LYS A 595 -14.78 -19.88 -44.90
CA LYS A 595 -14.47 -21.34 -44.88
C LYS A 595 -12.97 -21.62 -44.60
N ALA A 596 -12.70 -22.71 -43.90
CA ALA A 596 -11.35 -23.14 -43.48
C ALA A 596 -11.06 -24.54 -44.02
N GLU A 597 -9.78 -24.86 -44.19
CA GLU A 597 -9.23 -26.19 -44.47
C GLU A 597 -7.79 -26.26 -43.89
N ASP A 598 -7.35 -27.49 -43.63
CA ASP A 598 -6.09 -27.95 -42.99
C ASP A 598 -5.38 -28.89 -44.01
N PRO A 599 -4.17 -29.44 -43.76
CA PRO A 599 -3.02 -29.01 -42.95
C PRO A 599 -1.72 -29.08 -43.81
N GLU A 600 -0.56 -29.37 -43.20
CA GLU A 600 0.71 -29.82 -43.81
C GLU A 600 1.44 -28.91 -44.82
N GLU A 601 2.55 -28.32 -44.39
CA GLU A 601 3.83 -28.49 -45.08
C GLU A 601 4.99 -28.46 -44.07
N ALA A 602 6.03 -29.27 -44.28
CA ALA A 602 7.04 -29.55 -43.25
C ALA A 602 8.36 -28.80 -43.48
N ILE A 603 8.94 -28.23 -42.40
CA ILE A 603 10.33 -27.82 -42.36
C ILE A 603 11.00 -28.49 -41.16
N VAL A 604 11.88 -29.45 -41.46
CA VAL A 604 12.83 -30.01 -40.49
C VAL A 604 14.07 -29.13 -40.50
N ILE A 605 14.44 -28.61 -39.33
CA ILE A 605 15.78 -28.10 -39.05
C ILE A 605 16.21 -28.73 -37.73
N SER A 606 17.19 -29.62 -37.81
CA SER A 606 18.05 -29.98 -36.68
C SER A 606 18.97 -28.81 -36.34
N ASP A 607 19.54 -28.80 -35.16
CA ASP A 607 20.98 -29.10 -35.02
C ASP A 607 21.32 -29.23 -33.53
N ASP A 608 22.28 -30.12 -33.23
CA ASP A 608 22.82 -30.34 -31.89
C ASP A 608 24.04 -29.42 -31.66
N GLU A 609 24.02 -28.61 -30.60
CA GLU A 609 25.20 -28.21 -29.80
C GLU A 609 24.79 -27.60 -28.44
#